data_AF-A0A9X4B012-F1
#
_entry.id   AF-A0A9X4B012-F1
#
_cell.length_a   1.000
_cell.length_b   1.000
_cell.length_c   1.000
_cell.angle_alpha   90.00
_cell.angle_beta   90.00
_cell.angle_gamma   90.00
#
_symmetry.space_group_name_H-M   'P 1'
#
loop_
_entity.id
_entity.type
_entity.pdbx_description
1 polymer ?
#
loop_
_entity_poly.entity_id
_entity_poly.type
_entity_poly.pdbx_seq_one_letter_code
_entity_poly.pdbx_strand_id
1 'polypeptide(L)'
;MLGLGGAALTVGCANAVIEGEPVGEDDQLLKDGEQKKCNNGSSSLCTRLTEEYGITFPIVGAGIAFHALPSLVAAISNAGALGVLGGSPESPAHLAQRIQEVKALTNRPFGVDLVHVSLFGGAVPSVTEEHIDVCVQEGVRIVVFFWNTPPASWVAKLHAAGAKVWMQVGSLAGALEAVNVGIDAIIAQGKEAGGHVRGAAQEDAGGGAVTPLDVLLPAVVEAVAPRIVLAAGGIADGKTLKKALKLGAEGAWVGTRMMASVEAYCHPEYKQRIVAAGEGDTVITTMFGPEWPGAPVRTIRNRVVNEWAGREDEIPVPPPPPALIGTTLLFGVPYDMPKFSGILPTPDTTGDFEEMCMPAGEKSAPLVNDIKPAAQIIEDMVGQARALLEDEYL
;
A
#
# COMPACT_ATOMS: atom_id res chain seq x y z
N MET A 1 -7.96 -32.71 6.35
CA MET A 1 -8.70 -33.45 5.32
C MET A 1 -10.14 -32.97 5.33
N LEU A 2 -10.53 -32.12 4.39
CA LEU A 2 -11.92 -31.74 4.14
C LEU A 2 -12.10 -31.81 2.62
N GLY A 3 -12.90 -32.78 2.17
CA GLY A 3 -13.20 -33.00 0.76
C GLY A 3 -14.32 -32.07 0.30
N LEU A 4 -14.05 -31.29 -0.73
CA LEU A 4 -15.06 -30.51 -1.44
C LEU A 4 -15.55 -31.32 -2.63
N GLY A 5 -16.80 -31.79 -2.55
CA GLY A 5 -17.50 -32.45 -3.64
C GLY A 5 -17.84 -31.44 -4.73
N GLY A 6 -17.38 -31.71 -5.95
CA GLY A 6 -17.74 -30.93 -7.13
C GLY A 6 -19.18 -31.20 -7.56
N ALA A 7 -19.94 -30.14 -7.77
CA ALA A 7 -21.12 -30.13 -8.61
C ALA A 7 -20.94 -29.02 -9.65
N ALA A 8 -20.59 -29.43 -10.87
CA ALA A 8 -20.53 -28.57 -12.03
C ALA A 8 -21.96 -28.20 -12.45
N LEU A 9 -22.25 -26.90 -12.55
CA LEU A 9 -23.42 -26.36 -13.24
C LEU A 9 -22.91 -25.68 -14.51
N THR A 10 -23.01 -26.40 -15.62
CA THR A 10 -22.82 -25.90 -16.97
C THR A 10 -24.01 -25.02 -17.36
N VAL A 11 -23.76 -23.73 -17.58
CA VAL A 11 -24.68 -22.86 -18.33
C VAL A 11 -23.98 -22.50 -19.63
N GLY A 12 -24.48 -23.06 -20.72
CA GLY A 12 -24.02 -22.74 -22.06
C GLY A 12 -24.59 -21.39 -22.52
N CYS A 13 -23.72 -20.53 -23.05
CA CYS A 13 -24.11 -19.42 -23.91
C CYS A 13 -23.23 -19.42 -25.15
N ALA A 14 -23.88 -19.11 -26.27
CA ALA A 14 -23.46 -19.37 -27.62
C ALA A 14 -22.29 -18.50 -28.09
N ASN A 15 -21.50 -19.06 -29.01
CA ASN A 15 -20.47 -18.39 -29.79
C ASN A 15 -21.03 -17.15 -30.51
N ALA A 16 -20.47 -15.99 -30.21
CA ALA A 16 -20.43 -14.85 -31.12
C ALA A 16 -18.97 -14.46 -31.31
N VAL A 17 -18.45 -14.76 -32.50
CA VAL A 17 -17.15 -14.30 -32.98
C VAL A 17 -17.30 -12.80 -33.28
N ILE A 18 -16.56 -11.96 -32.57
CA ILE A 18 -16.36 -10.56 -32.95
C ILE A 18 -14.88 -10.45 -33.32
N GLU A 19 -14.61 -10.33 -34.62
CA GLU A 19 -13.31 -9.96 -35.14
C GLU A 19 -13.05 -8.49 -34.73
N GLY A 20 -12.05 -8.27 -33.87
CA GLY A 20 -11.58 -6.94 -33.49
C GLY A 20 -10.39 -6.52 -34.35
N GLU A 21 -10.54 -5.39 -35.05
CA GLU A 21 -9.45 -4.68 -35.74
C GLU A 21 -8.38 -4.19 -34.73
N PRO A 22 -7.12 -3.99 -35.18
CA PRO A 22 -6.00 -3.69 -34.29
C PRO A 22 -6.15 -2.31 -33.63
N VAL A 23 -5.99 -2.29 -32.31
CA VAL A 23 -5.95 -1.06 -31.50
C VAL A 23 -4.66 -0.31 -31.81
N GLY A 24 -4.79 0.83 -32.48
CA GLY A 24 -3.70 1.77 -32.75
C GLY A 24 -3.66 2.92 -31.74
N GLU A 25 -2.43 3.27 -31.33
CA GLU A 25 -1.97 4.56 -30.77
C GLU A 25 -2.83 5.24 -29.68
N ASP A 26 -2.74 4.74 -28.44
CA ASP A 26 -3.28 5.38 -27.22
C ASP A 26 -2.19 6.00 -26.31
N ASP A 27 -1.11 6.52 -26.90
CA ASP A 27 -0.04 7.25 -26.19
C ASP A 27 -0.35 8.76 -26.01
N GLN A 28 -1.51 9.22 -26.49
CA GLN A 28 -1.89 10.65 -26.47
C GLN A 28 -2.77 11.06 -25.27
N LEU A 29 -3.46 10.12 -24.60
CA LEU A 29 -4.38 10.46 -23.50
C LEU A 29 -3.70 10.84 -22.17
N LEU A 30 -2.39 10.65 -22.02
CA LEU A 30 -1.61 11.25 -20.92
C LEU A 30 -1.43 12.77 -21.08
N LYS A 31 -1.81 13.34 -22.23
CA LYS A 31 -1.63 14.78 -22.53
C LYS A 31 -2.93 15.60 -22.51
N ASP A 32 -4.09 14.95 -22.49
CA ASP A 32 -5.39 15.61 -22.72
C ASP A 32 -6.23 15.91 -21.47
N GLY A 33 -5.70 15.65 -20.27
CA GLY A 33 -6.17 16.37 -19.08
C GLY A 33 -5.60 17.78 -19.15
N GLU A 34 -6.44 18.83 -19.23
CA GLU A 34 -6.02 20.24 -19.24
C GLU A 34 -4.74 20.45 -18.41
N GLN A 35 -3.59 20.47 -19.10
CA GLN A 35 -2.29 20.65 -18.47
C GLN A 35 -2.25 22.10 -17.98
N LYS A 36 -2.72 22.33 -16.75
CA LYS A 36 -2.13 23.37 -15.93
C LYS A 36 -0.69 22.95 -15.72
N LYS A 37 0.19 23.34 -16.66
CA LYS A 37 1.64 23.27 -16.48
C LYS A 37 1.93 23.76 -15.07
N CYS A 38 2.52 22.89 -14.28
CA CYS A 38 3.18 23.28 -13.05
C CYS A 38 4.02 24.52 -13.37
N ASN A 39 3.65 25.68 -12.82
CA ASN A 39 4.47 26.87 -12.96
C ASN A 39 5.77 26.57 -12.22
N ASN A 40 6.90 26.53 -12.94
CA ASN A 40 8.26 26.21 -12.47
C ASN A 40 8.85 27.24 -11.47
N GLY A 41 8.03 27.77 -10.56
CA GLY A 41 8.50 28.49 -9.38
C GLY A 41 9.03 27.51 -8.34
N SER A 42 10.07 27.91 -7.62
CA SER A 42 10.69 27.18 -6.51
C SER A 42 9.75 26.91 -5.31
N SER A 43 8.52 27.44 -5.35
CA SER A 43 7.41 27.22 -4.43
C SER A 43 6.42 26.14 -4.88
N SER A 44 6.62 25.56 -6.07
CA SER A 44 5.74 24.54 -6.63
C SER A 44 6.15 23.14 -6.12
N LEU A 45 5.19 22.39 -5.58
CA LEU A 45 5.35 20.96 -5.23
C LEU A 45 5.34 20.09 -6.49
N CYS A 46 5.99 20.54 -7.55
CA CYS A 46 6.03 19.90 -8.84
C CYS A 46 7.33 19.10 -8.96
N THR A 47 7.17 17.81 -9.20
CA THR A 47 8.23 16.80 -9.22
C THR A 47 8.08 15.96 -10.49
N ARG A 48 9.08 15.14 -10.81
CA ARG A 48 8.95 14.22 -11.96
C ARG A 48 7.80 13.23 -11.77
N LEU A 49 7.50 12.87 -10.52
CA LEU A 49 6.31 12.08 -10.19
C LEU A 49 5.02 12.77 -10.66
N THR A 50 4.87 14.07 -10.37
CA THR A 50 3.66 14.82 -10.79
C THR A 50 3.55 14.93 -12.31
N GLU A 51 4.67 15.14 -13.00
CA GLU A 51 4.72 15.31 -14.46
C GLU A 51 4.50 13.98 -15.20
N GLU A 52 5.21 12.93 -14.82
CA GLU A 52 5.19 11.64 -15.53
C GLU A 52 3.89 10.85 -15.30
N TYR A 53 3.25 11.00 -14.13
CA TYR A 53 2.06 10.23 -13.77
C TYR A 53 0.76 11.06 -13.77
N GLY A 54 0.82 12.31 -14.21
CA GLY A 54 -0.38 13.14 -14.40
C GLY A 54 -1.13 13.46 -13.11
N ILE A 55 -0.41 13.62 -12.00
CA ILE A 55 -0.98 14.00 -10.70
C ILE A 55 -0.57 15.43 -10.34
N THR A 56 -1.35 16.09 -9.48
CA THR A 56 -1.14 17.50 -9.10
C THR A 56 -0.18 17.64 -7.91
N PHE A 57 -0.19 16.67 -7.00
CA PHE A 57 0.60 16.71 -5.77
C PHE A 57 1.46 15.46 -5.64
N PRO A 58 2.69 15.56 -5.10
CA PRO A 58 3.64 14.46 -5.00
C PRO A 58 3.33 13.59 -3.77
N ILE A 59 2.06 13.22 -3.63
CA ILE A 59 1.51 12.40 -2.56
C ILE A 59 0.86 11.18 -3.21
N VAL A 60 1.18 10.00 -2.69
CA VAL A 60 0.59 8.73 -3.08
C VAL A 60 -0.03 8.11 -1.84
N GLY A 61 -1.33 7.83 -1.89
CA GLY A 61 -2.01 7.05 -0.86
C GLY A 61 -1.59 5.59 -0.96
N ALA A 62 -1.02 5.05 0.11
CA ALA A 62 -0.52 3.67 0.11
C ALA A 62 -1.62 2.66 -0.20
N GLY A 63 -1.29 1.65 -1.01
CA GLY A 63 -2.11 0.44 -1.12
C GLY A 63 -2.04 -0.36 0.18
N ILE A 64 -3.18 -0.53 0.84
CA ILE A 64 -3.30 -1.23 2.13
C ILE A 64 -4.40 -2.25 1.97
N ALA A 65 -4.05 -3.53 2.10
CA ALA A 65 -5.01 -4.63 2.05
C ALA A 65 -6.20 -4.35 2.98
N PHE A 66 -7.42 -4.62 2.49
CA PHE A 66 -8.69 -4.45 3.19
C PHE A 66 -9.11 -3.00 3.54
N HIS A 67 -8.20 -2.02 3.57
CA HIS A 67 -8.49 -0.65 4.03
C HIS A 67 -8.43 0.40 2.92
N ALA A 68 -7.52 0.25 1.95
CA ALA A 68 -7.42 1.12 0.77
C ALA A 68 -8.33 0.57 -0.35
N LEU A 69 -9.65 0.70 -0.12
CA LEU A 69 -10.72 0.27 -1.01
C LEU A 69 -11.21 1.41 -1.93
N PRO A 70 -12.11 1.16 -2.90
CA PRO A 70 -12.41 2.12 -3.97
C PRO A 70 -12.77 3.53 -3.52
N SER A 71 -13.50 3.70 -2.41
CA SER A 71 -13.85 5.02 -1.87
C SER A 71 -12.64 5.85 -1.47
N LEU A 72 -11.65 5.25 -0.79
CA LEU A 72 -10.42 5.96 -0.40
C LEU A 72 -9.57 6.29 -1.63
N VAL A 73 -9.39 5.31 -2.52
CA VAL A 73 -8.57 5.46 -3.73
C VAL A 73 -9.11 6.60 -4.59
N ALA A 74 -10.42 6.61 -4.86
CA ALA A 74 -11.06 7.65 -5.63
C ALA A 74 -11.00 9.02 -4.95
N ALA A 75 -11.17 9.09 -3.63
CA ALA A 75 -11.06 10.35 -2.89
C ALA A 75 -9.66 10.97 -2.99
N ILE A 76 -8.60 10.16 -2.85
CA ILE A 76 -7.22 10.60 -3.00
C ILE A 76 -6.94 11.05 -4.43
N SER A 77 -7.35 10.26 -5.42
CA SER A 77 -7.15 10.59 -6.85
C SER A 77 -7.92 11.85 -7.27
N ASN A 78 -9.16 12.03 -6.79
CA ASN A 78 -9.96 13.22 -7.07
C ASN A 78 -9.39 14.49 -6.42
N ALA A 79 -8.68 14.36 -5.30
CA ALA A 79 -7.98 15.45 -4.64
C ALA A 79 -6.65 15.84 -5.34
N GLY A 80 -6.28 15.18 -6.43
CA GLY A 80 -5.08 15.49 -7.22
C GLY A 80 -3.80 14.80 -6.75
N ALA A 81 -3.88 13.89 -5.78
CA ALA A 81 -2.83 12.95 -5.43
C ALA A 81 -3.01 11.63 -6.22
N LEU A 82 -2.17 10.62 -5.98
CA LEU A 82 -2.36 9.28 -6.56
C LEU A 82 -2.95 8.32 -5.52
N GLY A 83 -4.18 7.84 -5.72
CA GLY A 83 -4.73 6.73 -4.93
C GLY A 83 -4.18 5.39 -5.40
N VAL A 84 -3.90 4.46 -4.48
CA VAL A 84 -3.50 3.08 -4.80
C VAL A 84 -4.42 2.09 -4.09
N LEU A 85 -5.05 1.22 -4.85
CA LEU A 85 -5.93 0.16 -4.37
C LEU A 85 -5.11 -0.97 -3.74
N GLY A 86 -5.48 -1.43 -2.54
CA GLY A 86 -4.92 -2.65 -1.96
C GLY A 86 -5.51 -3.88 -2.64
N GLY A 87 -4.81 -4.43 -3.65
CA GLY A 87 -5.35 -5.45 -4.56
C GLY A 87 -5.14 -6.90 -4.13
N SER A 88 -4.27 -7.16 -3.15
CA SER A 88 -4.00 -8.50 -2.61
C SER A 88 -4.32 -8.58 -1.11
N PRO A 89 -4.73 -9.74 -0.57
CA PRO A 89 -4.84 -11.04 -1.23
C PRO A 89 -6.25 -11.31 -1.79
N GLU A 90 -6.90 -10.31 -2.40
CA GLU A 90 -8.18 -10.55 -3.09
C GLU A 90 -8.02 -11.57 -4.22
N SER A 91 -9.08 -12.27 -4.61
CA SER A 91 -9.06 -13.11 -5.81
C SER A 91 -9.01 -12.23 -7.08
N PRO A 92 -8.56 -12.76 -8.24
CA PRO A 92 -8.55 -12.00 -9.49
C PRO A 92 -9.93 -11.40 -9.85
N ALA A 93 -11.01 -12.16 -9.60
CA ALA A 93 -12.37 -11.71 -9.86
C ALA A 93 -12.79 -10.53 -8.96
N HIS A 94 -12.45 -10.59 -7.66
CA HIS A 94 -12.71 -9.48 -6.75
C HIS A 94 -11.84 -8.25 -7.08
N LEU A 95 -10.55 -8.47 -7.42
CA LEU A 95 -9.67 -7.40 -7.87
C LEU A 95 -10.25 -6.66 -9.09
N ALA A 96 -10.73 -7.40 -10.11
CA ALA A 96 -11.36 -6.82 -11.28
C ALA A 96 -12.58 -5.96 -10.90
N GLN A 97 -13.44 -6.48 -10.02
CA GLN A 97 -14.58 -5.73 -9.50
C GLN A 97 -14.15 -4.44 -8.77
N ARG A 98 -13.14 -4.51 -7.89
CA ARG A 98 -12.63 -3.32 -7.18
C ARG A 98 -12.05 -2.28 -8.13
N ILE A 99 -11.33 -2.70 -9.17
CA ILE A 99 -10.79 -1.79 -10.19
C ILE A 99 -11.94 -1.07 -10.93
N GLN A 100 -13.00 -1.79 -11.30
CA GLN A 100 -14.18 -1.23 -11.94
C GLN A 100 -14.92 -0.25 -11.01
N GLU A 101 -15.03 -0.57 -9.71
CA GLU A 101 -15.59 0.32 -8.69
C GLU A 101 -14.78 1.62 -8.57
N VAL A 102 -13.44 1.56 -8.62
CA VAL A 102 -12.59 2.77 -8.62
C VAL A 102 -12.87 3.62 -9.87
N LYS A 103 -12.87 3.00 -11.07
CA LYS A 103 -13.13 3.70 -12.34
C LYS A 103 -14.51 4.35 -12.39
N ALA A 104 -15.50 3.77 -11.72
CA ALA A 104 -16.83 4.36 -11.60
C ALA A 104 -16.85 5.64 -10.73
N LEU A 105 -15.89 5.78 -9.81
CA LEU A 105 -15.79 6.90 -8.86
C LEU A 105 -14.80 7.99 -9.29
N THR A 106 -13.88 7.70 -10.21
CA THR A 106 -12.90 8.68 -10.68
C THR A 106 -12.40 8.38 -12.10
N ASN A 107 -12.13 9.45 -12.85
CA ASN A 107 -11.39 9.40 -14.12
C ASN A 107 -9.92 9.82 -13.94
N ARG A 108 -9.46 10.05 -12.70
CA ARG A 108 -8.09 10.44 -12.39
C ARG A 108 -7.20 9.19 -12.28
N PRO A 109 -5.87 9.33 -12.49
CA PRO A 109 -4.95 8.21 -12.32
C PRO A 109 -5.06 7.55 -10.95
N PHE A 110 -4.95 6.23 -10.91
CA PHE A 110 -4.82 5.42 -9.70
C PHE A 110 -3.93 4.20 -9.99
N GLY A 111 -3.41 3.59 -8.94
CA GLY A 111 -2.62 2.36 -9.02
C GLY A 111 -3.28 1.17 -8.31
N VAL A 112 -2.67 0.00 -8.47
CA VAL A 112 -3.01 -1.24 -7.75
C VAL A 112 -1.77 -1.79 -7.08
N ASP A 113 -1.84 -2.04 -5.77
CA ASP A 113 -0.78 -2.67 -4.97
C ASP A 113 -1.03 -4.17 -4.81
N LEU A 114 0.00 -4.96 -5.12
CA LEU A 114 0.02 -6.41 -5.06
C LEU A 114 1.19 -6.86 -4.17
N VAL A 115 0.87 -7.28 -2.95
CA VAL A 115 1.83 -7.86 -2.00
C VAL A 115 2.15 -9.27 -2.46
N HIS A 116 3.30 -9.47 -3.10
CA HIS A 116 3.70 -10.74 -3.73
C HIS A 116 4.39 -11.65 -2.71
N VAL A 117 3.63 -12.58 -2.12
CA VAL A 117 4.08 -13.48 -1.05
C VAL A 117 3.42 -14.84 -1.16
N SER A 118 3.93 -15.81 -0.42
CA SER A 118 3.26 -17.08 -0.22
C SER A 118 2.72 -17.15 1.21
N LEU A 119 1.40 -17.22 1.33
CA LEU A 119 0.66 -17.33 2.57
C LEU A 119 0.57 -18.81 3.02
N PHE A 120 0.19 -19.00 4.28
CA PHE A 120 -0.03 -20.28 4.93
C PHE A 120 1.17 -21.23 4.78
N GLY A 121 2.37 -20.72 5.08
CA GLY A 121 3.61 -21.52 5.03
C GLY A 121 4.01 -21.95 3.61
N GLY A 122 3.67 -21.16 2.59
CA GLY A 122 4.04 -21.45 1.21
C GLY A 122 2.94 -22.09 0.36
N ALA A 123 1.79 -22.41 0.96
CA ALA A 123 0.74 -23.17 0.28
C ALA A 123 -0.11 -22.34 -0.68
N VAL A 124 -0.27 -21.03 -0.42
CA VAL A 124 -1.17 -20.17 -1.19
C VAL A 124 -0.44 -18.91 -1.65
N PRO A 125 -0.20 -18.71 -2.94
CA PRO A 125 0.33 -17.44 -3.42
C PRO A 125 -0.73 -16.33 -3.26
N SER A 126 -0.33 -15.18 -2.72
CA SER A 126 -1.22 -14.00 -2.63
C SER A 126 -1.43 -13.29 -3.97
N VAL A 127 -0.54 -13.54 -4.93
CA VAL A 127 -0.57 -12.98 -6.29
C VAL A 127 -0.20 -14.08 -7.26
N THR A 128 -0.96 -14.19 -8.33
CA THR A 128 -0.78 -15.16 -9.42
C THR A 128 -0.72 -14.41 -10.76
N GLU A 129 -0.36 -15.11 -11.84
CA GLU A 129 -0.39 -14.52 -13.18
C GLU A 129 -1.79 -14.00 -13.58
N GLU A 130 -2.87 -14.63 -13.07
CA GLU A 130 -4.24 -14.16 -13.31
C GLU A 130 -4.51 -12.76 -12.74
N HIS A 131 -3.84 -12.37 -11.65
CA HIS A 131 -3.94 -11.00 -11.14
C HIS A 131 -3.29 -10.00 -12.10
N ILE A 132 -2.19 -10.42 -12.74
CA ILE A 132 -1.50 -9.62 -13.74
C ILE A 132 -2.38 -9.49 -15.00
N ASP A 133 -3.03 -10.57 -15.41
CA ASP A 133 -4.01 -10.54 -16.50
C ASP A 133 -5.16 -9.58 -16.23
N VAL A 134 -5.70 -9.56 -15.00
CA VAL A 134 -6.73 -8.60 -14.61
C VAL A 134 -6.21 -7.16 -14.71
N CYS A 135 -5.03 -6.86 -14.19
CA CYS A 135 -4.44 -5.52 -14.31
C CYS A 135 -4.27 -5.09 -15.77
N VAL A 136 -3.86 -6.01 -16.66
CA VAL A 136 -3.72 -5.75 -18.11
C VAL A 136 -5.09 -5.53 -18.76
N GLN A 137 -6.06 -6.42 -18.54
CA GLN A 137 -7.40 -6.34 -19.11
C GLN A 137 -8.14 -5.08 -18.68
N GLU A 138 -7.97 -4.69 -17.43
CA GLU A 138 -8.53 -3.45 -16.88
C GLU A 138 -7.67 -2.21 -17.20
N GLY A 139 -6.58 -2.32 -17.96
CA GLY A 139 -5.76 -1.17 -18.36
C GLY A 139 -5.20 -0.36 -17.17
N VAL A 140 -4.86 -1.03 -16.07
CA VAL A 140 -4.26 -0.41 -14.88
C VAL A 140 -2.91 0.22 -15.28
N ARG A 141 -2.75 1.52 -15.06
CA ARG A 141 -1.57 2.27 -15.51
C ARG A 141 -0.38 2.16 -14.56
N ILE A 142 -0.62 1.86 -13.28
CA ILE A 142 0.42 1.74 -12.26
C ILE A 142 0.15 0.49 -11.44
N VAL A 143 1.08 -0.47 -11.47
CA VAL A 143 1.03 -1.68 -10.64
C VAL A 143 2.22 -1.66 -9.69
N VAL A 144 1.94 -1.77 -8.40
CA VAL A 144 2.94 -1.72 -7.34
C VAL A 144 3.12 -3.12 -6.77
N PHE A 145 4.37 -3.56 -6.61
CA PHE A 145 4.69 -4.79 -5.91
C PHE A 145 5.30 -4.52 -4.55
N PHE A 146 4.95 -5.35 -3.58
CA PHE A 146 5.56 -5.34 -2.26
C PHE A 146 5.99 -6.74 -1.81
N TRP A 147 6.98 -6.75 -0.93
CA TRP A 147 7.67 -7.89 -0.33
C TRP A 147 8.68 -8.60 -1.22
N ASN A 148 8.24 -9.44 -2.17
CA ASN A 148 9.14 -10.17 -3.06
C ASN A 148 9.19 -9.52 -4.45
N THR A 149 10.36 -9.62 -5.08
CA THR A 149 10.57 -9.20 -6.47
C THR A 149 9.65 -10.01 -7.39
N PRO A 150 8.84 -9.36 -8.25
CA PRO A 150 7.96 -10.08 -9.16
C PRO A 150 8.76 -10.81 -10.25
N PRO A 151 8.24 -11.91 -10.83
CA PRO A 151 8.83 -12.51 -12.02
C PRO A 151 8.99 -11.51 -13.16
N ALA A 152 10.14 -11.53 -13.85
CA ALA A 152 10.41 -10.65 -14.99
C ALA A 152 9.37 -10.77 -16.12
N SER A 153 8.75 -11.95 -16.27
CA SER A 153 7.65 -12.17 -17.21
C SER A 153 6.41 -11.34 -16.88
N TRP A 154 6.10 -11.14 -15.59
CA TRP A 154 4.98 -10.29 -15.16
C TRP A 154 5.27 -8.82 -15.46
N VAL A 155 6.49 -8.36 -15.16
CA VAL A 155 6.93 -6.99 -15.47
C VAL A 155 6.83 -6.72 -16.98
N ALA A 156 7.37 -7.63 -17.81
CA ALA A 156 7.31 -7.51 -19.26
C ALA A 156 5.85 -7.47 -19.78
N LYS A 157 4.96 -8.29 -19.22
CA LYS A 157 3.54 -8.33 -19.59
C LYS A 157 2.82 -7.01 -19.26
N LEU A 158 3.09 -6.45 -18.08
CA LEU A 158 2.55 -5.16 -17.66
C LEU A 158 3.08 -4.01 -18.54
N HIS A 159 4.38 -4.00 -18.82
CA HIS A 159 4.99 -3.00 -19.71
C HIS A 159 4.43 -3.08 -21.14
N ALA A 160 4.21 -4.29 -21.67
CA ALA A 160 3.60 -4.48 -22.99
C ALA A 160 2.16 -3.93 -23.07
N ALA A 161 1.46 -3.86 -21.94
CA ALA A 161 0.14 -3.23 -21.82
C ALA A 161 0.20 -1.72 -21.51
N GLY A 162 1.38 -1.12 -21.47
CA GLY A 162 1.57 0.31 -21.20
C GLY A 162 1.50 0.70 -19.72
N ALA A 163 1.50 -0.28 -18.80
CA ALA A 163 1.55 -0.02 -17.36
C ALA A 163 2.98 0.31 -16.92
N LYS A 164 3.10 1.10 -15.86
CA LYS A 164 4.34 1.32 -15.10
C LYS A 164 4.34 0.43 -13.88
N VAL A 165 5.50 -0.18 -13.60
CA VAL A 165 5.65 -1.13 -12.50
C VAL A 165 6.51 -0.51 -11.42
N TRP A 166 5.96 -0.39 -10.22
CA TRP A 166 6.66 0.16 -9.05
C TRP A 166 6.96 -0.95 -8.06
N MET A 167 7.94 -0.74 -7.19
CA MET A 167 8.22 -1.67 -6.11
C MET A 167 8.59 -0.97 -4.82
N GLN A 168 7.97 -1.41 -3.72
CA GLN A 168 8.36 -1.00 -2.38
C GLN A 168 9.46 -1.91 -1.83
N VAL A 169 10.54 -1.28 -1.38
CA VAL A 169 11.78 -1.95 -0.93
C VAL A 169 12.19 -1.45 0.45
N GLY A 170 12.81 -2.32 1.24
CA GLY A 170 13.32 -1.98 2.59
C GLY A 170 14.84 -1.82 2.68
N SER A 171 15.56 -1.91 1.56
CA SER A 171 17.03 -1.89 1.53
C SER A 171 17.56 -1.39 0.18
N LEU A 172 18.81 -0.92 0.19
CA LEU A 172 19.53 -0.53 -1.04
C LEU A 172 19.71 -1.71 -2.00
N ALA A 173 20.04 -2.90 -1.48
CA ALA A 173 20.18 -4.10 -2.29
C ALA A 173 18.86 -4.45 -3.01
N GLY A 174 17.73 -4.39 -2.30
CA GLY A 174 16.42 -4.60 -2.89
C GLY A 174 16.05 -3.56 -3.95
N ALA A 175 16.45 -2.30 -3.77
CA ALA A 175 16.26 -1.25 -4.78
C ALA A 175 17.02 -1.56 -6.08
N LEU A 176 18.28 -2.01 -5.98
CA LEU A 176 19.08 -2.38 -7.14
C LEU A 176 18.54 -3.63 -7.84
N GLU A 177 18.09 -4.63 -7.08
CA GLU A 177 17.42 -5.81 -7.61
C GLU A 177 16.14 -5.45 -8.38
N ALA A 178 15.30 -4.60 -7.78
CA ALA A 178 14.07 -4.09 -8.40
C ALA A 178 14.37 -3.41 -9.75
N VAL A 179 15.38 -2.55 -9.81
CA VAL A 179 15.79 -1.89 -11.06
C VAL A 179 16.24 -2.92 -12.10
N ASN A 180 17.00 -3.94 -11.70
CA ASN A 180 17.48 -4.99 -12.62
C ASN A 180 16.35 -5.79 -13.27
N VAL A 181 15.22 -5.96 -12.60
CA VAL A 181 14.03 -6.64 -13.17
C VAL A 181 13.10 -5.71 -13.94
N GLY A 182 13.44 -4.42 -14.05
CA GLY A 182 12.73 -3.45 -14.89
C GLY A 182 11.79 -2.49 -14.16
N ILE A 183 11.78 -2.45 -12.82
CA ILE A 183 10.89 -1.58 -12.04
C ILE A 183 11.12 -0.08 -12.35
N ASP A 184 10.06 0.63 -12.72
CA ASP A 184 10.05 2.04 -13.15
C ASP A 184 10.25 3.04 -12.01
N ALA A 185 9.70 2.77 -10.82
CA ALA A 185 9.85 3.62 -9.64
C ALA A 185 10.00 2.81 -8.34
N ILE A 186 10.77 3.36 -7.41
CA ILE A 186 11.09 2.72 -6.13
C ILE A 186 10.38 3.44 -4.99
N ILE A 187 9.75 2.68 -4.08
CA ILE A 187 9.22 3.21 -2.83
C ILE A 187 10.17 2.75 -1.70
N ALA A 188 10.99 3.66 -1.18
CA ALA A 188 11.94 3.37 -0.12
C ALA A 188 11.23 3.38 1.25
N GLN A 189 11.03 2.20 1.84
CA GLN A 189 10.36 2.02 3.13
C GLN A 189 11.37 2.04 4.28
N GLY A 190 11.35 3.12 5.07
CA GLY A 190 12.08 3.17 6.33
C GLY A 190 11.38 2.38 7.44
N LYS A 191 12.14 2.05 8.49
CA LYS A 191 11.65 1.27 9.65
C LYS A 191 10.46 1.89 10.38
N GLU A 192 10.21 3.18 10.17
CA GLU A 192 9.14 3.94 10.80
C GLU A 192 7.76 3.66 10.19
N ALA A 193 7.69 2.94 9.07
CA ALA A 193 6.44 2.55 8.44
C ALA A 193 5.58 1.65 9.34
N GLY A 194 4.26 1.83 9.26
CA GLY A 194 3.28 0.92 9.85
C GLY A 194 3.05 -0.30 8.97
N GLY A 195 2.47 -1.36 9.53
CA GLY A 195 2.18 -2.59 8.78
C GLY A 195 3.44 -3.41 8.59
N HIS A 196 3.48 -4.24 7.55
CA HIS A 196 4.64 -5.09 7.32
C HIS A 196 5.89 -4.27 6.96
N VAL A 197 6.97 -4.45 7.71
CA VAL A 197 8.21 -3.66 7.57
C VAL A 197 9.28 -4.54 6.93
N ARG A 198 9.48 -4.38 5.61
CA ARG A 198 10.35 -5.26 4.82
C ARG A 198 11.80 -5.23 5.29
N GLY A 199 12.30 -4.05 5.65
CA GLY A 199 13.65 -3.85 6.16
C GLY A 199 13.89 -4.44 7.56
N ALA A 200 12.89 -5.05 8.19
CA ALA A 200 13.02 -5.77 9.45
C ALA A 200 12.83 -7.28 9.33
N ALA A 201 12.67 -7.81 8.12
CA ALA A 201 12.55 -9.27 7.90
C ALA A 201 13.90 -9.97 8.16
N GLN A 202 13.88 -11.28 8.38
CA GLN A 202 15.13 -12.06 8.49
C GLN A 202 15.82 -12.26 7.14
N GLU A 203 17.13 -12.54 7.18
CA GLU A 203 18.05 -12.57 6.03
C GLU A 203 17.68 -13.60 4.95
N ASP A 204 17.03 -14.71 5.33
CA ASP A 204 16.54 -15.77 4.44
C ASP A 204 15.31 -15.36 3.61
N ALA A 205 14.59 -14.32 4.04
CA ALA A 205 13.62 -13.63 3.23
C ALA A 205 14.21 -12.42 2.49
N GLY A 206 15.52 -12.10 2.60
CA GLY A 206 16.13 -10.89 2.02
C GLY A 206 15.97 -9.62 2.88
N GLY A 207 15.66 -9.75 4.18
CA GLY A 207 15.60 -8.61 5.08
C GLY A 207 16.99 -8.16 5.56
N GLY A 208 17.29 -6.88 5.33
CA GLY A 208 18.54 -6.24 5.78
C GLY A 208 18.44 -5.64 7.18
N ALA A 209 19.42 -4.81 7.54
CA ALA A 209 19.35 -4.01 8.75
C ALA A 209 18.14 -3.06 8.74
N VAL A 210 17.44 -2.99 9.87
CA VAL A 210 16.30 -2.09 10.11
C VAL A 210 16.76 -0.62 9.95
N THR A 211 16.59 -0.07 8.75
CA THR A 211 17.18 1.22 8.37
C THR A 211 16.15 2.35 8.50
N PRO A 212 16.46 3.44 9.23
CA PRO A 212 15.64 4.65 9.23
C PRO A 212 15.47 5.25 7.83
N LEU A 213 14.30 5.83 7.55
CA LEU A 213 14.02 6.43 6.24
C LEU A 213 15.06 7.50 5.83
N ASP A 214 15.54 8.31 6.78
CA ASP A 214 16.50 9.39 6.49
C ASP A 214 17.91 8.90 6.16
N VAL A 215 18.22 7.63 6.44
CA VAL A 215 19.45 6.96 6.00
C VAL A 215 19.21 6.23 4.68
N LEU A 216 18.10 5.50 4.58
CA LEU A 216 17.79 4.67 3.41
C LEU A 216 17.53 5.53 2.15
N LEU A 217 16.74 6.59 2.29
CA LEU A 217 16.21 7.34 1.16
C LEU A 217 17.32 8.00 0.32
N PRO A 218 18.28 8.77 0.87
CA PRO A 218 19.34 9.38 0.06
C PRO A 218 20.20 8.34 -0.66
N ALA A 219 20.51 7.23 0.02
CA ALA A 219 21.32 6.15 -0.56
C ALA A 219 20.61 5.47 -1.74
N VAL A 220 19.30 5.23 -1.63
CA VAL A 220 18.50 4.68 -2.74
C VAL A 220 18.40 5.69 -3.89
N VAL A 221 18.07 6.95 -3.60
CA VAL A 221 17.98 8.03 -4.61
C VAL A 221 19.25 8.12 -5.45
N GLU A 222 20.42 8.14 -4.80
CA GLU A 222 21.70 8.20 -5.50
C GLU A 222 21.94 6.96 -6.37
N ALA A 223 21.69 5.77 -5.82
CA ALA A 223 22.04 4.51 -6.47
C ALA A 223 21.14 4.15 -7.67
N VAL A 224 19.88 4.57 -7.67
CA VAL A 224 18.94 4.27 -8.76
C VAL A 224 18.69 5.43 -9.71
N ALA A 225 19.41 6.54 -9.55
CA ALA A 225 19.29 7.69 -10.45
C ALA A 225 19.46 7.26 -11.93
N PRO A 226 18.62 7.76 -12.86
CA PRO A 226 17.61 8.80 -12.70
C PRO A 226 16.19 8.26 -12.40
N ARG A 227 15.99 7.11 -11.77
CA ARG A 227 14.62 6.62 -11.46
C ARG A 227 13.91 7.51 -10.44
N ILE A 228 12.58 7.48 -10.46
CA ILE A 228 11.74 8.13 -9.45
C ILE A 228 11.80 7.31 -8.15
N VAL A 229 12.03 8.00 -7.03
CA VAL A 229 12.01 7.40 -5.70
C VAL A 229 10.99 8.12 -4.82
N LEU A 230 10.10 7.35 -4.20
CA LEU A 230 9.16 7.82 -3.20
C LEU A 230 9.64 7.43 -1.81
N ALA A 231 9.37 8.31 -0.85
CA ALA A 231 9.66 8.07 0.56
C ALA A 231 8.47 7.42 1.27
N ALA A 232 8.68 6.33 2.01
CA ALA A 232 7.64 5.65 2.79
C ALA A 232 8.06 5.46 4.26
N GLY A 233 7.13 5.77 5.16
CA GLY A 233 7.30 5.61 6.61
C GLY A 233 7.53 6.93 7.34
N GLY A 234 6.72 7.22 8.35
CA GLY A 234 6.86 8.44 9.16
C GLY A 234 6.40 9.74 8.50
N ILE A 235 5.65 9.67 7.39
CA ILE A 235 5.12 10.86 6.69
C ILE A 235 3.63 10.98 6.97
N ALA A 236 3.19 12.14 7.46
CA ALA A 236 1.81 12.39 7.85
C ALA A 236 1.36 13.86 7.72
N ASP A 237 2.27 14.80 7.52
CA ASP A 237 2.00 16.24 7.45
C ASP A 237 2.90 16.93 6.40
N GLY A 238 2.75 18.24 6.22
CA GLY A 238 3.55 19.01 5.26
C GLY A 238 5.02 19.14 5.67
N LYS A 239 5.34 19.10 6.96
CA LYS A 239 6.74 19.11 7.45
C LYS A 239 7.48 17.85 7.02
N THR A 240 6.86 16.70 7.23
CA THR A 240 7.42 15.39 6.87
C THR A 240 7.45 15.19 5.36
N LEU A 241 6.45 15.68 4.61
CA LEU A 241 6.48 15.73 3.15
C LEU A 241 7.66 16.58 2.64
N LYS A 242 7.83 17.81 3.14
CA LYS A 242 8.96 18.67 2.79
C LYS A 242 10.30 17.99 3.09
N LYS A 243 10.44 17.34 4.27
CA LYS A 243 11.65 16.61 4.63
C LYS A 243 11.97 15.52 3.61
N ALA A 244 10.97 14.73 3.19
CA ALA A 244 11.14 13.69 2.19
C ALA A 244 11.63 14.24 0.84
N LEU A 245 11.00 15.32 0.36
CA LEU A 245 11.39 15.97 -0.90
C LEU A 245 12.83 16.52 -0.81
N LYS A 246 13.22 17.13 0.31
CA LYS A 246 14.59 17.61 0.54
C LYS A 246 15.66 16.52 0.56
N LEU A 247 15.27 15.29 0.92
CA LEU A 247 16.16 14.13 0.90
C LEU A 247 16.24 13.48 -0.50
N GLY A 248 15.64 14.09 -1.52
CA GLY A 248 15.72 13.67 -2.92
C GLY A 248 14.56 12.78 -3.38
N ALA A 249 13.54 12.56 -2.55
CA ALA A 249 12.33 11.90 -3.03
C ALA A 249 11.55 12.80 -4.00
N GLU A 250 10.92 12.17 -5.00
CA GLU A 250 10.02 12.84 -5.94
C GLU A 250 8.55 12.82 -5.42
N GLY A 251 8.30 12.16 -4.31
CA GLY A 251 7.02 12.15 -3.62
C GLY A 251 7.00 11.28 -2.37
N ALA A 252 5.85 11.25 -1.71
CA ALA A 252 5.64 10.50 -0.48
C ALA A 252 4.58 9.41 -0.66
N TRP A 253 4.86 8.22 -0.13
CA TRP A 253 3.93 7.10 -0.01
C TRP A 253 3.35 7.08 1.42
N VAL A 254 2.08 7.44 1.55
CA VAL A 254 1.44 7.84 2.82
C VAL A 254 0.42 6.80 3.25
N GLY A 255 0.71 6.09 4.35
CA GLY A 255 -0.14 5.03 4.91
C GLY A 255 -0.97 5.48 6.12
N THR A 256 -0.38 5.54 7.32
CA THR A 256 -1.09 5.80 8.59
C THR A 256 -1.99 7.02 8.56
N ARG A 257 -1.55 8.13 7.96
CA ARG A 257 -2.34 9.35 7.82
C ARG A 257 -3.58 9.15 6.93
N MET A 258 -3.50 8.32 5.89
CA MET A 258 -4.63 8.02 5.00
C MET A 258 -5.62 7.02 5.62
N MET A 259 -5.17 6.12 6.51
CA MET A 259 -6.09 5.25 7.25
C MET A 259 -6.98 6.02 8.23
N ALA A 260 -6.48 7.13 8.78
CA ALA A 260 -7.26 8.10 9.56
C ALA A 260 -8.01 9.10 8.67
N SER A 261 -8.54 8.66 7.54
CA SER A 261 -9.47 9.42 6.69
C SER A 261 -10.91 8.95 6.92
N VAL A 262 -11.89 9.71 6.43
CA VAL A 262 -13.30 9.29 6.46
C VAL A 262 -13.52 8.07 5.56
N GLU A 263 -12.88 8.06 4.39
CA GLU A 263 -13.12 7.13 3.28
C GLU A 263 -12.42 5.78 3.44
N ALA A 264 -11.35 5.70 4.24
CA ALA A 264 -10.67 4.43 4.52
C ALA A 264 -11.62 3.42 5.17
N TYR A 265 -11.57 2.16 4.71
CA TYR A 265 -12.39 1.06 5.22
C TYR A 265 -11.84 0.48 6.54
N CYS A 266 -11.39 1.35 7.44
CA CYS A 266 -10.91 1.00 8.77
C CYS A 266 -12.06 1.08 9.78
N HIS A 267 -12.08 0.17 10.76
CA HIS A 267 -13.03 0.27 11.87
C HIS A 267 -12.90 1.62 12.60
N PRO A 268 -13.99 2.26 13.06
CA PRO A 268 -13.93 3.52 13.79
C PRO A 268 -13.01 3.51 15.02
N GLU A 269 -13.04 2.45 15.83
CA GLU A 269 -12.12 2.26 16.97
C GLU A 269 -10.66 2.28 16.54
N TYR A 270 -10.34 1.65 15.41
CA TYR A 270 -8.98 1.62 14.90
C TYR A 270 -8.52 3.02 14.45
N LYS A 271 -9.40 3.78 13.78
CA LYS A 271 -9.10 5.19 13.43
C LYS A 271 -8.86 6.04 14.68
N GLN A 272 -9.67 5.85 15.73
CA GLN A 272 -9.48 6.56 17.01
C GLN A 272 -8.15 6.19 17.69
N ARG A 273 -7.75 4.92 17.65
CA ARG A 273 -6.45 4.49 18.19
C ARG A 273 -5.27 5.05 17.42
N ILE A 274 -5.38 5.22 16.10
CA ILE A 274 -4.37 5.94 15.32
C ILE A 274 -4.25 7.39 15.82
N VAL A 275 -5.37 8.07 16.04
CA VAL A 275 -5.39 9.46 16.54
C VAL A 275 -4.86 9.58 17.97
N ALA A 276 -5.11 8.58 18.81
CA ALA A 276 -4.68 8.58 20.20
C ALA A 276 -3.21 8.16 20.40
N ALA A 277 -2.59 7.53 19.40
CA ALA A 277 -1.24 6.98 19.52
C ALA A 277 -0.18 8.08 19.59
N GLY A 278 0.62 8.08 20.67
CA GLY A 278 1.75 8.95 20.88
C GLY A 278 3.09 8.33 20.50
N GLU A 279 4.17 9.05 20.79
CA GLU A 279 5.53 8.53 20.63
C GLU A 279 5.75 7.30 21.51
N GLY A 280 6.30 6.23 20.93
CA GLY A 280 6.57 4.97 21.65
C GLY A 280 5.40 3.99 21.71
N ASP A 281 4.21 4.39 21.24
CA ASP A 281 3.00 3.55 21.26
C ASP A 281 2.93 2.54 20.11
N THR A 282 3.97 2.43 19.29
CA THR A 282 4.05 1.38 18.26
C THR A 282 5.28 0.52 18.44
N VAL A 283 5.21 -0.73 18.01
CA VAL A 283 6.33 -1.69 18.07
C VAL A 283 6.33 -2.57 16.84
N ILE A 284 7.53 -2.99 16.40
CA ILE A 284 7.69 -4.05 15.39
C ILE A 284 7.69 -5.38 16.14
N THR A 285 6.83 -6.30 15.70
CA THR A 285 6.72 -7.66 16.24
C THR A 285 6.43 -8.63 15.09
N THR A 286 6.67 -9.92 15.29
CA THR A 286 6.32 -11.00 14.36
C THR A 286 5.16 -11.86 14.88
N MET A 287 4.52 -11.44 15.98
CA MET A 287 3.49 -12.24 16.66
C MET A 287 2.20 -12.39 15.86
N PHE A 288 1.86 -11.41 15.01
CA PHE A 288 0.61 -11.41 14.25
C PHE A 288 0.78 -12.08 12.89
N GLY A 289 -0.30 -12.71 12.43
CA GLY A 289 -0.38 -13.29 11.10
C GLY A 289 0.07 -14.74 11.06
N PRO A 290 -0.67 -15.69 11.68
CA PRO A 290 -0.45 -17.13 11.43
C PRO A 290 -0.56 -17.50 9.94
N GLU A 291 -1.26 -16.69 9.15
CA GLU A 291 -1.32 -16.75 7.68
C GLU A 291 0.00 -16.35 7.00
N TRP A 292 0.86 -15.60 7.68
CA TRP A 292 2.17 -15.18 7.18
C TRP A 292 3.23 -15.17 8.29
N PRO A 293 3.61 -16.35 8.81
CA PRO A 293 4.45 -16.46 9.99
C PRO A 293 5.81 -15.77 9.82
N GLY A 294 6.26 -15.06 10.86
CA GLY A 294 7.57 -14.42 10.90
C GLY A 294 7.66 -13.10 10.12
N ALA A 295 6.59 -12.66 9.46
CA ALA A 295 6.56 -11.38 8.77
C ALA A 295 6.48 -10.22 9.79
N PRO A 296 7.54 -9.42 9.98
CA PRO A 296 7.52 -8.28 10.91
C PRO A 296 6.43 -7.29 10.55
N VAL A 297 5.62 -6.93 11.53
CA VAL A 297 4.57 -5.91 11.44
C VAL A 297 4.77 -4.86 12.52
N ARG A 298 4.71 -3.58 12.14
CA ARG A 298 4.60 -2.48 13.09
C ARG A 298 3.15 -2.18 13.39
N THR A 299 2.79 -2.23 14.67
CA THR A 299 1.43 -2.10 15.17
C THR A 299 1.37 -1.25 16.43
N ILE A 300 0.21 -0.66 16.70
CA ILE A 300 -0.09 0.06 17.95
C ILE A 300 -0.05 -0.92 19.12
N ARG A 301 0.51 -0.50 20.24
CA ARG A 301 0.52 -1.23 21.50
C ARG A 301 -0.89 -1.28 22.08
N ASN A 302 -1.35 -2.50 22.33
CA ASN A 302 -2.56 -2.82 23.08
C ASN A 302 -2.24 -3.95 24.06
N ARG A 303 -3.25 -4.49 24.76
CA ARG A 303 -3.05 -5.54 25.76
C ARG A 303 -2.24 -6.74 25.23
N VAL A 304 -2.62 -7.30 24.07
CA VAL A 304 -1.91 -8.47 23.52
C VAL A 304 -0.47 -8.14 23.12
N VAL A 305 -0.24 -6.96 22.53
CA VAL A 305 1.12 -6.53 22.16
C VAL A 305 2.00 -6.34 23.39
N ASN A 306 1.48 -5.74 24.46
CA ASN A 306 2.24 -5.54 25.69
C ASN A 306 2.58 -6.85 26.41
N GLU A 307 1.75 -7.89 26.22
CA GLU A 307 1.97 -9.20 26.82
C GLU A 307 3.00 -10.05 26.04
N TRP A 308 3.01 -9.94 24.71
CA TRP A 308 3.70 -10.89 23.82
C TRP A 308 4.82 -10.31 22.96
N ALA A 309 4.86 -9.01 22.70
CA ALA A 309 5.94 -8.43 21.88
C ALA A 309 7.28 -8.58 22.61
N GLY A 310 8.28 -9.16 21.94
CA GLY A 310 9.56 -9.56 22.52
C GLY A 310 9.55 -10.93 23.21
N ARG A 311 8.43 -11.66 23.17
CA ARG A 311 8.24 -13.03 23.69
C ARG A 311 7.59 -13.93 22.63
N GLU A 312 7.86 -13.64 21.36
CA GLU A 312 7.24 -14.33 20.22
C GLU A 312 7.61 -15.81 20.18
N ASP A 313 8.77 -16.20 20.72
CA ASP A 313 9.24 -17.58 20.87
C ASP A 313 8.43 -18.38 21.91
N GLU A 314 7.71 -17.70 22.81
CA GLU A 314 6.80 -18.32 23.77
C GLU A 314 5.40 -18.59 23.19
N ILE A 315 5.09 -18.06 21.99
CA ILE A 315 3.80 -18.27 21.34
C ILE A 315 3.74 -19.72 20.82
N PRO A 316 2.76 -20.54 21.23
CA PRO A 316 2.66 -21.91 20.74
C PRO A 316 2.46 -21.95 19.21
N VAL A 317 3.08 -22.93 18.55
CA VAL A 317 2.93 -23.16 17.09
C VAL A 317 2.40 -24.59 16.86
N PRO A 318 1.14 -24.75 16.38
CA PRO A 318 0.18 -23.70 16.09
C PRO A 318 -0.33 -23.00 17.37
N PRO A 319 -0.84 -21.76 17.27
CA PRO A 319 -1.46 -21.07 18.41
C PRO A 319 -2.49 -21.97 19.10
N PRO A 320 -2.65 -21.88 20.43
CA PRO A 320 -3.55 -22.76 21.16
C PRO A 320 -4.99 -22.64 20.63
N PRO A 321 -5.60 -23.72 20.12
CA PRO A 321 -6.95 -23.68 19.56
C PRO A 321 -8.04 -23.56 20.65
N PRO A 322 -9.11 -22.75 20.47
CA PRO A 322 -9.14 -21.43 19.85
C PRO A 322 -9.58 -20.37 20.90
N ALA A 323 -8.68 -19.44 21.26
CA ALA A 323 -9.15 -18.16 21.79
C ALA A 323 -9.58 -17.30 20.58
N LEU A 324 -10.87 -17.29 20.28
CA LEU A 324 -11.44 -16.37 19.30
C LEU A 324 -11.44 -14.96 19.88
N ILE A 325 -10.97 -13.99 19.11
CA ILE A 325 -10.89 -12.59 19.53
C ILE A 325 -11.99 -11.74 18.92
N GLY A 326 -12.71 -12.27 17.93
CA GLY A 326 -13.77 -11.54 17.25
C GLY A 326 -14.21 -12.20 15.94
N THR A 327 -14.99 -11.46 15.16
CA THR A 327 -15.45 -11.84 13.83
C THR A 327 -15.37 -10.64 12.89
N THR A 328 -15.20 -10.87 11.59
CA THR A 328 -15.28 -9.82 10.55
C THR A 328 -15.81 -10.42 9.25
N LEU A 329 -15.92 -9.60 8.20
CA LEU A 329 -16.14 -10.06 6.83
C LEU A 329 -14.83 -10.04 6.07
N LEU A 330 -14.38 -11.22 5.65
CA LEU A 330 -13.26 -11.39 4.74
C LEU A 330 -13.81 -11.73 3.35
N PHE A 331 -13.65 -10.80 2.41
CA PHE A 331 -14.21 -10.92 1.05
C PHE A 331 -15.74 -11.19 1.04
N GLY A 332 -16.47 -10.56 1.96
CA GLY A 332 -17.92 -10.73 2.12
C GLY A 332 -18.35 -12.02 2.83
N VAL A 333 -17.40 -12.85 3.29
CA VAL A 333 -17.68 -14.09 4.03
C VAL A 333 -17.36 -13.88 5.51
N PRO A 334 -18.24 -14.30 6.44
CA PRO A 334 -17.92 -14.31 7.86
C PRO A 334 -16.63 -15.06 8.16
N TYR A 335 -15.74 -14.41 8.92
CA TYR A 335 -14.46 -14.95 9.34
C TYR A 335 -14.31 -14.81 10.85
N ASP A 336 -14.14 -15.94 11.52
CA ASP A 336 -13.79 -15.98 12.94
C ASP A 336 -12.31 -15.64 13.09
N MET A 337 -12.02 -14.57 13.84
CA MET A 337 -10.66 -14.08 14.05
C MET A 337 -10.01 -14.86 15.20
N PRO A 338 -8.98 -15.69 14.95
CA PRO A 338 -8.22 -16.32 16.01
C PRO A 338 -7.31 -15.30 16.71
N LYS A 339 -6.90 -15.60 17.95
CA LYS A 339 -5.82 -14.86 18.61
C LYS A 339 -4.59 -14.80 17.71
N PHE A 340 -3.95 -13.63 17.69
CA PHE A 340 -2.83 -13.30 16.80
C PHE A 340 -3.17 -13.18 15.31
N SER A 341 -4.45 -13.11 14.93
CA SER A 341 -4.83 -12.84 13.53
C SER A 341 -4.16 -11.57 13.00
N GLY A 342 -3.63 -11.64 11.77
CA GLY A 342 -3.13 -10.47 11.04
C GLY A 342 -4.23 -9.75 10.24
N ILE A 343 -5.48 -10.24 10.30
CA ILE A 343 -6.62 -9.56 9.66
C ILE A 343 -6.93 -8.27 10.42
N LEU A 344 -6.96 -7.17 9.67
CA LEU A 344 -7.09 -5.84 10.24
C LEU A 344 -8.55 -5.50 10.55
N PRO A 345 -8.85 -4.72 11.61
CA PRO A 345 -10.21 -4.31 11.91
C PRO A 345 -10.85 -3.47 10.80
N THR A 346 -11.94 -3.97 10.23
CA THR A 346 -12.80 -3.26 9.25
C THR A 346 -14.09 -2.80 9.95
N PRO A 347 -14.94 -1.97 9.33
CA PRO A 347 -16.27 -1.62 9.87
C PRO A 347 -17.14 -2.83 10.24
N ASP A 348 -16.90 -4.00 9.64
CA ASP A 348 -17.63 -5.23 9.93
C ASP A 348 -17.08 -6.00 11.14
N THR A 349 -15.93 -5.59 11.67
CA THR A 349 -15.26 -6.27 12.77
C THR A 349 -15.97 -6.05 14.10
N THR A 350 -16.22 -7.14 14.83
CA THR A 350 -16.68 -7.12 16.22
C THR A 350 -15.78 -8.01 17.07
N GLY A 351 -15.60 -7.69 18.35
CA GLY A 351 -14.80 -8.52 19.26
C GLY A 351 -13.96 -7.70 20.23
N ASP A 352 -12.88 -8.31 20.72
CA ASP A 352 -11.91 -7.69 21.61
C ASP A 352 -10.81 -6.98 20.82
N PHE A 353 -10.95 -5.67 20.67
CA PHE A 353 -9.96 -4.81 20.01
C PHE A 353 -8.61 -4.75 20.74
N GLU A 354 -8.54 -5.14 22.02
CA GLU A 354 -7.28 -5.25 22.76
C GLU A 354 -6.44 -6.48 22.37
N GLU A 355 -6.98 -7.35 21.52
CA GLU A 355 -6.32 -8.55 20.98
C GLU A 355 -5.99 -8.45 19.48
N MET A 356 -6.36 -7.35 18.83
CA MET A 356 -6.28 -7.21 17.36
C MET A 356 -5.00 -6.50 16.91
N CYS A 357 -4.51 -6.85 15.72
CA CYS A 357 -3.44 -6.12 15.05
C CYS A 357 -3.96 -4.76 14.57
N MET A 358 -3.25 -3.68 14.88
CA MET A 358 -3.61 -2.30 14.50
C MET A 358 -2.39 -1.55 13.96
N PRO A 359 -1.97 -1.84 12.71
CA PRO A 359 -0.83 -1.22 12.08
C PRO A 359 -0.75 0.32 12.15
N ALA A 360 0.34 0.87 12.67
CA ALA A 360 0.57 2.32 12.57
C ALA A 360 2.07 2.62 12.54
N GLY A 361 2.46 3.66 11.82
CA GLY A 361 3.85 4.05 11.70
C GLY A 361 4.36 4.79 12.95
N GLU A 362 5.62 4.56 13.30
CA GLU A 362 6.27 5.08 14.50
C GLU A 362 6.27 6.59 14.58
N LYS A 363 6.69 7.24 13.47
CA LYS A 363 6.81 8.70 13.39
C LYS A 363 5.56 9.36 12.81
N SER A 364 4.71 8.61 12.12
CA SER A 364 3.49 9.16 11.50
C SER A 364 2.30 9.16 12.44
N ALA A 365 2.13 8.14 13.30
CA ALA A 365 0.98 8.07 14.21
C ALA A 365 0.89 9.29 15.15
N PRO A 366 1.98 9.74 15.81
CA PRO A 366 1.92 10.90 16.72
C PRO A 366 1.58 12.23 16.03
N LEU A 367 1.64 12.28 14.69
CA LEU A 367 1.32 13.45 13.87
C LEU A 367 -0.12 13.41 13.35
N VAL A 368 -0.85 12.31 13.57
CA VAL A 368 -2.26 12.15 13.18
C VAL A 368 -3.13 12.52 14.37
N ASN A 369 -3.77 13.69 14.32
CA ASN A 369 -4.55 14.24 15.44
C ASN A 369 -6.05 14.40 15.14
N ASP A 370 -6.50 13.93 13.98
CA ASP A 370 -7.86 14.08 13.50
C ASP A 370 -8.26 12.95 12.55
N ILE A 371 -9.58 12.79 12.33
CA ILE A 371 -10.15 12.00 11.24
C ILE A 371 -10.90 12.98 10.35
N LYS A 372 -10.50 13.09 9.09
CA LYS A 372 -11.08 14.05 8.13
C LYS A 372 -11.08 13.47 6.71
N PRO A 373 -11.84 14.06 5.77
CA PRO A 373 -11.84 13.60 4.38
C PRO A 373 -10.42 13.56 3.80
N ALA A 374 -10.11 12.55 2.99
CA ALA A 374 -8.79 12.37 2.39
C ALA A 374 -8.36 13.60 1.57
N ALA A 375 -9.31 14.27 0.91
CA ALA A 375 -9.06 15.53 0.21
C ALA A 375 -8.52 16.63 1.14
N GLN A 376 -9.11 16.81 2.32
CA GLN A 376 -8.64 17.80 3.30
C GLN A 376 -7.26 17.44 3.86
N ILE A 377 -7.00 16.14 4.09
CA ILE A 377 -5.66 15.67 4.48
C ILE A 377 -4.61 16.11 3.45
N ILE A 378 -4.88 15.87 2.18
CA ILE A 378 -3.97 16.23 1.08
C ILE A 378 -3.79 17.75 1.02
N GLU A 379 -4.88 18.52 1.07
CA GLU A 379 -4.83 19.98 1.07
C GLU A 379 -3.99 20.54 2.23
N ASP A 380 -4.16 20.01 3.44
CA ASP A 380 -3.41 20.45 4.62
C ASP A 380 -1.92 20.12 4.50
N MET A 381 -1.59 18.90 4.05
CA MET A 381 -0.20 18.47 3.83
C MET A 381 0.48 19.36 2.78
N VAL A 382 -0.19 19.59 1.65
CA VAL A 382 0.30 20.41 0.53
C VAL A 382 0.43 21.87 0.95
N GLY A 383 -0.59 22.44 1.58
CA GLY A 383 -0.62 23.84 2.01
C GLY A 383 0.48 24.13 3.02
N GLN A 384 0.65 23.27 4.01
CA GLN A 384 1.73 23.40 4.99
C GLN A 384 3.12 23.23 4.34
N ALA A 385 3.30 22.24 3.45
CA ALA A 385 4.57 22.04 2.77
C ALA A 385 4.94 23.24 1.89
N ARG A 386 3.98 23.82 1.15
CA ARG A 386 4.19 25.03 0.33
C ARG A 386 4.62 26.23 1.17
N ALA A 387 3.89 26.53 2.24
CA ALA A 387 4.25 27.64 3.14
C ALA A 387 5.68 27.48 3.67
N LEU A 388 6.05 26.26 4.09
CA LEU A 388 7.39 25.98 4.59
C LEU A 388 8.49 26.05 3.51
N LEU A 389 8.16 25.85 2.23
CA LEU A 389 9.11 25.99 1.13
C LEU A 389 9.29 27.45 0.73
N GLU A 390 8.22 28.25 0.78
CA GLU A 390 8.27 29.70 0.51
C GLU A 390 9.08 30.47 1.55
N ASP A 391 8.93 30.12 2.84
CA ASP A 391 9.65 30.74 3.95
C ASP A 391 11.19 30.55 3.90
N GLU A 392 11.71 29.60 3.11
CA GLU A 392 13.16 29.41 2.97
C GLU A 392 13.82 30.38 1.97
N TYR A 393 13.02 31.14 1.22
CA TYR A 393 13.50 32.13 0.25
C TYR A 393 13.39 33.58 0.75
N LEU A 394 12.90 33.78 1.98
CA LEU A 394 12.86 35.06 2.70
C LEU A 394 13.96 35.10 3.76
#